data_AF-A0ABD3PJU3-F1
#
_entry.id   AF-A0ABD3PJU3-F1
#
_cell.length_a   1.000
_cell.length_b   1.000
_cell.length_c   1.000
_cell.angle_alpha   90.00
_cell.angle_beta   90.00
_cell.angle_gamma   90.00
#
_symmetry.space_group_name_H-M   'P 1'
#
loop_
_entity.id
_entity.type
_entity.pdbx_description
1 polymer ?
#
loop_
_entity_poly.entity_id
_entity_poly.type
_entity_poly.pdbx_seq_one_letter_code
_entity_poly.pdbx_strand_id
1 'polypeptide(L)'
;MAPTPTMLPRQLLTVFLSITAIYILPSSHGFSVEPSKLYGTCRSNVARITPIITSCRVLPESVEAGGPVAAQSYFFLWFFGGSGGAGVALRQFPQQFEKFKSLRGMSGDGPTAGGDTIGVSPLCLYPRDLSKMDVEKVLSNKLSVEDMIKRGPKPNYLSEKGYLCYESFVEANSGCNPLTIRAVFDAMSTGDIVAPDVAQMKLNSFVSDRSSDFSVFKSELLRTKLVGFSSIAFLLFLLGPIVGSTCLEALAKGWFPEWPGNENLPWSLLSPWTIPDYWV
;
A
#
# COMPACT_ATOMS: atom_id res chain seq x y z
N MET A 1 -17.55 -31.40 -18.65
CA MET A 1 -17.24 -29.96 -18.46
C MET A 1 -15.73 -29.80 -18.57
N ALA A 2 -15.25 -29.05 -19.55
CA ALA A 2 -13.84 -28.76 -19.70
C ALA A 2 -13.42 -27.68 -18.68
N PRO A 3 -12.25 -27.81 -18.01
CA PRO A 3 -11.78 -26.80 -17.08
C PRO A 3 -11.46 -25.50 -17.84
N THR A 4 -12.13 -24.42 -17.46
CA THR A 4 -11.87 -23.07 -17.96
C THR A 4 -10.40 -22.71 -17.65
N PRO A 5 -9.60 -22.26 -18.62
CA PRO A 5 -8.19 -21.95 -18.39
C PRO A 5 -8.09 -20.79 -17.39
N THR A 6 -7.57 -21.10 -16.21
CA THR A 6 -7.27 -20.14 -15.17
C THR A 6 -6.20 -19.18 -15.70
N MET A 7 -6.58 -17.92 -15.87
CA MET A 7 -5.64 -16.85 -16.20
C MET A 7 -4.54 -16.82 -15.14
N LEU A 8 -3.32 -17.20 -15.56
CA LEU A 8 -2.18 -17.39 -14.67
C LEU A 8 -1.81 -16.09 -13.95
N PRO A 9 -1.38 -16.13 -12.68
CA PRO A 9 -0.87 -14.99 -11.92
C PRO A 9 0.27 -14.23 -12.65
N ARG A 10 0.93 -14.85 -13.61
CA ARG A 10 1.89 -14.19 -14.52
C ARG A 10 1.27 -13.05 -15.31
N GLN A 11 0.02 -13.15 -15.80
CA GLN A 11 -0.56 -12.07 -16.61
C GLN A 11 -0.92 -10.84 -15.78
N LEU A 12 -1.42 -11.04 -14.55
CA LEU A 12 -1.65 -9.95 -13.60
C LEU A 12 -0.35 -9.26 -13.19
N LEU A 13 0.71 -10.04 -12.93
CA LEU A 13 2.06 -9.50 -12.69
C LEU A 13 2.59 -8.74 -13.93
N THR A 14 2.30 -9.23 -15.14
CA THR A 14 2.74 -8.58 -16.39
C THR A 14 2.01 -7.26 -16.60
N VAL A 15 0.70 -7.18 -16.32
CA VAL A 15 -0.08 -5.93 -16.38
C VAL A 15 0.40 -4.93 -15.32
N PHE A 16 0.69 -5.39 -14.10
CA PHE A 16 1.22 -4.53 -13.05
C PHE A 16 2.63 -4.01 -13.42
N LEU A 17 3.50 -4.89 -13.91
CA LEU A 17 4.85 -4.52 -14.36
C LEU A 17 4.82 -3.60 -15.59
N SER A 18 3.89 -3.77 -16.53
CA SER A 18 3.78 -2.90 -17.69
C SER A 18 3.21 -1.52 -17.34
N ILE A 19 2.24 -1.43 -16.43
CA ILE A 19 1.81 -0.13 -15.87
C ILE A 19 2.99 0.55 -15.17
N THR A 20 3.74 -0.19 -14.35
CA THR A 20 4.91 0.38 -13.65
C THR A 20 6.02 0.77 -14.64
N ALA A 21 6.26 0.00 -15.70
CA ALA A 21 7.25 0.32 -16.73
C ALA A 21 6.85 1.52 -17.61
N ILE A 22 5.55 1.73 -17.86
CA ILE A 22 5.05 2.93 -18.55
C ILE A 22 5.30 4.20 -17.72
N TYR A 23 5.28 4.09 -16.38
CA TYR A 23 5.58 5.21 -15.48
C TYR A 23 7.06 5.36 -15.11
N ILE A 24 7.87 4.29 -15.21
CA ILE A 24 9.31 4.30 -14.90
C ILE A 24 10.17 4.54 -16.14
N LEU A 25 9.71 4.22 -17.36
CA LEU A 25 10.40 4.64 -18.57
C LEU A 25 10.26 6.17 -18.68
N PRO A 26 11.36 6.93 -18.51
CA PRO A 26 11.29 8.37 -18.65
C PRO A 26 10.84 8.64 -20.08
N SER A 27 9.70 9.32 -20.21
CA SER A 27 9.37 10.02 -21.45
C SER A 27 10.51 11.00 -21.69
N SER A 28 11.48 10.56 -22.49
CA SER A 28 12.72 11.26 -22.85
C SER A 28 12.49 12.36 -23.88
N HIS A 29 11.30 12.96 -23.85
CA HIS A 29 10.94 14.11 -24.66
C HIS A 29 10.48 15.25 -23.77
N GLY A 30 11.39 16.18 -23.49
CA GLY A 30 11.03 17.59 -23.46
C GLY A 30 11.26 18.38 -22.17
N PHE A 31 12.49 18.39 -21.64
CA PHE A 31 13.06 19.64 -21.10
C PHE A 31 14.44 19.83 -21.72
N SER A 32 14.45 20.07 -23.03
CA SER A 32 15.63 20.62 -23.70
C SER A 32 15.59 22.12 -23.46
N VAL A 33 16.11 22.55 -22.31
CA VAL A 33 16.37 23.98 -22.07
C VAL A 33 17.52 24.36 -23.01
N GLU A 34 17.21 25.23 -23.97
CA GLU A 34 18.19 25.81 -24.88
C GLU A 34 19.25 26.55 -24.03
N PRO A 35 20.56 26.31 -24.24
CA PRO A 35 21.59 27.02 -23.50
C PRO A 35 21.57 28.49 -23.89
N SER A 36 21.07 29.34 -22.99
CA SER A 36 21.15 30.79 -23.12
C SER A 36 22.63 31.21 -23.09
N LYS A 37 23.08 31.76 -24.22
CA LYS A 37 24.41 32.34 -24.42
C LYS A 37 24.57 33.57 -23.52
N LEU A 38 25.11 33.38 -22.32
CA LEU A 38 25.63 34.47 -21.50
C LEU A 38 27.03 34.85 -22.01
N TYR A 39 27.08 35.85 -22.89
CA TYR A 39 28.31 36.58 -23.20
C TYR A 39 28.59 37.57 -22.07
N GLY A 40 29.55 37.25 -21.21
CA GLY A 40 30.13 38.16 -20.23
C GLY A 40 31.65 38.11 -20.31
N THR A 41 32.24 39.01 -21.08
CA THR A 41 33.71 39.12 -21.23
C THR A 41 34.30 39.81 -19.99
N CYS A 42 34.73 39.04 -18.99
CA CYS A 42 35.55 39.56 -17.90
C CYS A 42 37.04 39.27 -18.18
N ARG A 43 37.77 40.33 -18.54
CA ARG A 43 39.23 40.35 -18.67
C ARG A 43 39.82 40.50 -17.28
N SER A 44 40.52 39.48 -16.78
CA SER A 44 41.23 39.52 -15.50
C SER A 44 42.64 38.97 -15.67
N ASN A 45 43.60 39.70 -15.10
CA ASN A 45 45.02 39.39 -15.09
C ASN A 45 45.33 38.15 -14.25
N VAL A 46 46.37 37.45 -14.70
CA VAL A 46 46.93 36.24 -14.12
C VAL A 46 47.37 36.46 -12.67
N ALA A 47 46.60 35.91 -11.74
CA ALA A 47 47.10 35.40 -10.48
C ALA A 47 46.73 33.91 -10.43
N ARG A 48 47.69 33.07 -10.06
CA ARG A 48 47.55 31.62 -9.93
C ARG A 48 46.59 31.34 -8.76
N ILE A 49 45.29 31.38 -9.04
CA ILE A 49 44.21 30.99 -8.15
C ILE A 49 43.99 29.50 -8.35
N THR A 50 44.24 28.72 -7.29
CA THR A 50 43.80 27.33 -7.16
C THR A 50 42.35 27.25 -7.66
N PRO A 51 41.99 26.32 -8.56
CA PRO A 51 40.61 26.23 -9.01
C PRO A 51 39.75 25.90 -7.79
N ILE A 52 39.09 26.93 -7.23
CA ILE A 52 37.91 26.73 -6.43
C ILE A 52 36.92 26.16 -7.44
N ILE A 53 36.75 24.84 -7.41
CA ILE A 53 35.69 24.16 -8.13
C ILE A 53 34.42 24.69 -7.48
N THR A 54 33.93 25.83 -7.96
CA THR A 54 32.60 26.32 -7.65
C THR A 54 31.69 25.34 -8.37
N SER A 55 31.39 24.22 -7.72
CA SER A 55 30.42 23.26 -8.24
C SER A 55 29.12 24.04 -8.38
N CYS A 56 28.73 24.34 -9.62
CA CYS A 56 27.45 24.95 -9.90
C CYS A 56 26.38 24.01 -9.33
N ARG A 57 25.84 24.42 -8.19
CA ARG A 57 24.81 23.69 -7.47
C ARG A 57 23.52 23.94 -8.23
N VAL A 58 23.28 23.16 -9.29
CA VAL A 58 22.07 23.27 -10.11
C VAL A 58 20.93 22.67 -9.30
N LEU A 59 20.27 23.52 -8.50
CA LEU A 59 18.99 23.18 -7.92
C LEU A 59 18.00 23.05 -9.09
N PRO A 60 16.98 22.18 -8.97
CA PRO A 60 15.83 22.28 -9.87
C PRO A 60 15.33 23.74 -9.85
N GLU A 61 15.06 24.32 -11.02
CA GLU A 61 14.68 25.75 -11.15
C GLU A 61 13.51 26.13 -10.22
N SER A 62 12.61 25.19 -9.95
CA SER A 62 11.49 25.31 -9.01
C SER A 62 11.89 25.47 -7.54
N VAL A 63 13.02 24.91 -7.14
CA VAL A 63 13.59 25.00 -5.78
C VAL A 63 14.53 26.21 -5.68
N GLU A 64 15.24 26.51 -6.77
CA GLU A 64 16.15 27.64 -6.89
C GLU A 64 15.41 28.98 -6.76
N ALA A 65 14.21 29.08 -7.36
CA ALA A 65 13.34 30.26 -7.25
C ALA A 65 12.89 30.58 -5.81
N GLY A 66 12.85 29.58 -4.92
CA GLY A 66 12.41 29.74 -3.53
C GLY A 66 13.53 30.02 -2.52
N GLY A 67 14.79 29.97 -2.95
CA GLY A 67 15.95 30.15 -2.07
C GLY A 67 16.19 28.99 -1.08
N PRO A 68 17.17 29.16 -0.16
CA PRO A 68 17.65 28.07 0.70
C PRO A 68 16.59 27.54 1.69
N VAL A 69 15.68 28.39 2.15
CA VAL A 69 14.59 28.01 3.07
C VAL A 69 13.57 27.09 2.39
N ALA A 70 13.20 27.40 1.14
CA ALA A 70 12.31 26.54 0.36
C ALA A 70 12.97 25.18 0.11
N ALA A 71 14.26 25.17 -0.23
CA ALA A 71 15.04 23.96 -0.42
C ALA A 71 15.06 23.09 0.85
N GLN A 72 15.36 23.65 2.03
CA GLN A 72 15.29 22.91 3.30
C GLN A 72 13.90 22.34 3.56
N SER A 73 12.85 23.13 3.32
CA SER A 73 11.47 22.69 3.50
C SER A 73 11.10 21.51 2.58
N TYR A 74 11.54 21.54 1.32
CA TYR A 74 11.39 20.42 0.39
C TYR A 74 12.14 19.18 0.86
N PHE A 75 13.39 19.33 1.30
CA PHE A 75 14.16 18.21 1.86
C PHE A 75 13.41 17.56 3.01
N PHE A 76 13.00 18.33 4.02
CA PHE A 76 12.34 17.78 5.19
C PHE A 76 11.01 17.13 4.86
N LEU A 77 10.21 17.72 3.97
CA LEU A 77 8.97 17.11 3.52
C LEU A 77 9.21 15.74 2.87
N TRP A 78 10.17 15.63 1.97
CA TRP A 78 10.46 14.39 1.26
C TRP A 78 11.19 13.36 2.11
N PHE A 79 12.14 13.79 2.94
CA PHE A 79 12.90 12.92 3.83
C PHE A 79 12.00 12.34 4.92
N PHE A 80 11.24 13.18 5.63
CA PHE A 80 10.34 12.70 6.69
C PHE A 80 9.08 12.04 6.13
N GLY A 81 8.51 12.57 5.06
CA GLY A 81 7.38 11.94 4.37
C GLY A 81 7.75 10.57 3.80
N GLY A 82 8.92 10.48 3.16
CA GLY A 82 9.46 9.24 2.59
C GLY A 82 9.83 8.21 3.66
N SER A 83 10.55 8.61 4.71
CA SER A 83 10.92 7.71 5.81
C SER A 83 9.70 7.22 6.59
N GLY A 84 8.71 8.08 6.83
CA GLY A 84 7.43 7.69 7.43
C GLY A 84 6.67 6.69 6.56
N GLY A 85 6.57 6.95 5.24
CA GLY A 85 5.95 6.04 4.29
C GLY A 85 6.65 4.69 4.20
N ALA A 86 7.99 4.69 4.19
CA ALA A 86 8.79 3.46 4.19
C ALA A 86 8.60 2.66 5.48
N GLY A 87 8.55 3.32 6.64
CA GLY A 87 8.27 2.67 7.92
C GLY A 87 6.90 1.98 7.94
N VAL A 88 5.86 2.63 7.41
CA VAL A 88 4.53 2.03 7.26
C VAL A 88 4.59 0.83 6.31
N ALA A 89 5.27 0.96 5.17
CA ALA A 89 5.42 -0.08 4.17
C ALA A 89 6.08 -1.35 4.75
N LEU A 90 7.20 -1.18 5.45
CA LEU A 90 7.98 -2.27 6.05
C LEU A 90 7.16 -3.04 7.11
N ARG A 91 6.23 -2.38 7.79
CA ARG A 91 5.32 -3.05 8.74
C ARG A 91 4.12 -3.70 8.05
N GLN A 92 3.51 -3.03 7.07
CA GLN A 92 2.27 -3.48 6.44
C GLN A 92 2.51 -4.63 5.45
N PHE A 93 3.59 -4.62 4.67
CA PHE A 93 3.83 -5.64 3.65
C PHE A 93 3.94 -7.07 4.21
N PRO A 94 4.75 -7.33 5.26
CA PRO A 94 4.81 -8.67 5.85
C PRO A 94 3.45 -9.12 6.39
N GLN A 95 2.70 -8.22 7.04
CA GLN A 95 1.38 -8.54 7.58
C GLN A 95 0.38 -8.92 6.47
N GLN A 96 0.36 -8.16 5.37
CA GLN A 96 -0.50 -8.47 4.22
C GLN A 96 -0.07 -9.77 3.53
N PHE A 97 1.24 -10.03 3.44
CA PHE A 97 1.77 -11.27 2.88
C PHE A 97 1.36 -12.49 3.71
N GLU A 98 1.47 -12.43 5.04
CA GLU A 98 1.02 -13.51 5.92
C GLU A 98 -0.49 -13.73 5.84
N LYS A 99 -1.29 -12.66 5.74
CA LYS A 99 -2.74 -12.77 5.49
C LYS A 99 -3.04 -13.47 4.17
N PHE A 100 -2.33 -13.11 3.10
CA PHE A 100 -2.48 -13.75 1.80
C PHE A 100 -2.09 -15.24 1.85
N LYS A 101 -0.99 -15.56 2.52
CA LYS A 101 -0.53 -16.95 2.71
C LYS A 101 -1.54 -17.76 3.52
N SER A 102 -2.07 -17.20 4.60
CA SER A 102 -3.14 -17.80 5.40
C SER A 102 -4.40 -18.06 4.55
N LEU A 103 -4.84 -17.06 3.77
CA LEU A 103 -5.99 -17.20 2.87
C LEU A 103 -5.78 -18.30 1.81
N ARG A 104 -4.57 -18.43 1.26
CA ARG A 104 -4.23 -19.51 0.32
C ARG A 104 -4.19 -20.89 1.00
N GLY A 105 -3.75 -20.94 2.25
CA GLY A 105 -3.77 -22.15 3.08
C GLY A 105 -5.18 -22.71 3.26
N MET A 106 -6.19 -21.85 3.38
CA MET A 106 -7.61 -22.23 3.56
C MET A 106 -8.26 -22.87 2.33
N SER A 107 -7.52 -23.12 1.24
CA SER A 107 -8.06 -23.73 0.02
C SER A 107 -8.71 -25.10 0.26
N GLY A 108 -8.13 -25.92 1.16
CA GLY A 108 -8.61 -27.25 1.53
C GLY A 108 -9.37 -27.30 2.85
N ASP A 109 -9.59 -26.17 3.52
CA ASP A 109 -10.12 -26.17 4.88
C ASP A 109 -11.65 -26.22 4.91
N GLY A 110 -12.15 -27.17 5.69
CA GLY A 110 -13.57 -27.38 6.00
C GLY A 110 -14.38 -27.99 4.85
N PRO A 111 -15.40 -28.81 5.15
CA PRO A 111 -16.33 -29.28 4.11
C PRO A 111 -17.04 -28.08 3.49
N THR A 112 -17.22 -28.10 2.18
CA THR A 112 -18.19 -27.21 1.52
C THR A 112 -19.56 -27.85 1.60
N ALA A 113 -20.60 -27.06 1.81
CA ALA A 113 -21.98 -27.53 1.68
C ALA A 113 -22.32 -27.93 0.23
N GLY A 114 -21.44 -27.64 -0.74
CA GLY A 114 -21.66 -27.93 -2.16
C GLY A 114 -22.61 -26.91 -2.81
N GLY A 115 -23.19 -27.27 -3.95
CA GLY A 115 -24.13 -26.42 -4.69
C GLY A 115 -23.46 -25.42 -5.64
N ASP A 116 -24.27 -24.48 -6.12
CA ASP A 116 -23.83 -23.46 -7.07
C ASP A 116 -22.77 -22.54 -6.47
N THR A 117 -21.84 -22.09 -7.30
CA THR A 117 -20.83 -21.12 -6.88
C THR A 117 -21.32 -19.69 -7.10
N ILE A 118 -20.78 -18.75 -6.32
CA ILE A 118 -21.17 -17.33 -6.35
C ILE A 118 -20.55 -16.58 -7.52
N GLY A 119 -19.40 -17.06 -8.03
CA GLY A 119 -18.64 -16.40 -9.08
C GLY A 119 -17.88 -15.19 -8.53
N VAL A 120 -17.09 -15.38 -7.47
CA VAL A 120 -16.25 -14.32 -6.91
C VAL A 120 -15.19 -13.90 -7.94
N SER A 121 -14.97 -12.59 -8.09
CA SER A 121 -13.97 -12.06 -9.01
C SER A 121 -12.58 -12.62 -8.69
N PRO A 122 -11.79 -13.04 -9.69
CA PRO A 122 -10.40 -13.45 -9.49
C PRO A 122 -9.54 -12.38 -8.81
N LEU A 123 -9.93 -11.10 -8.94
CA LEU A 123 -9.24 -9.98 -8.28
C LEU A 123 -9.37 -10.01 -6.75
N CYS A 124 -10.33 -10.75 -6.20
CA CYS A 124 -10.44 -10.91 -4.74
C CYS A 124 -9.40 -11.88 -4.17
N LEU A 125 -8.66 -12.59 -5.04
CA LEU A 125 -7.55 -13.51 -4.72
C LEU A 125 -7.90 -14.70 -3.81
N TYR A 126 -9.18 -15.08 -3.71
CA TYR A 126 -9.56 -16.32 -3.01
C TYR A 126 -9.02 -17.55 -3.77
N PRO A 127 -8.57 -18.60 -3.06
CA PRO A 127 -8.00 -19.80 -3.67
C PRO A 127 -9.01 -20.63 -4.46
N ARG A 128 -10.29 -20.55 -4.11
CA ARG A 128 -11.41 -21.21 -4.79
C ARG A 128 -12.65 -20.31 -4.71
N ASP A 129 -13.60 -20.57 -5.60
CA ASP A 129 -14.89 -19.89 -5.56
C ASP A 129 -15.70 -20.33 -4.33
N LEU A 130 -16.63 -19.48 -3.90
CA LEU A 130 -17.46 -19.71 -2.72
C LEU A 130 -18.76 -20.39 -3.12
N SER A 131 -19.22 -21.35 -2.31
CA SER A 131 -20.55 -21.96 -2.46
C SER A 131 -21.63 -21.00 -1.94
N LYS A 132 -22.75 -20.91 -2.66
CA LYS A 132 -23.94 -20.15 -2.23
C LYS A 132 -24.47 -20.65 -0.90
N MET A 133 -24.60 -21.97 -0.73
CA MET A 133 -25.08 -22.58 0.51
C MET A 133 -24.18 -22.27 1.70
N ASP A 134 -22.87 -22.23 1.50
CA ASP A 134 -21.94 -21.87 2.57
C ASP A 134 -22.12 -20.41 2.99
N VAL A 135 -22.34 -19.49 2.04
CA VAL A 135 -22.58 -18.06 2.36
C VAL A 135 -23.93 -17.88 3.05
N GLU A 136 -24.98 -18.51 2.55
CA GLU A 136 -26.30 -18.51 3.19
C GLU A 136 -26.22 -19.03 4.63
N LYS A 137 -25.46 -20.11 4.86
CA LYS A 137 -25.26 -20.67 6.18
C LYS A 137 -24.63 -19.65 7.14
N VAL A 138 -23.59 -18.94 6.72
CA VAL A 138 -22.95 -17.87 7.51
C VAL A 138 -23.91 -16.70 7.75
N LEU A 139 -24.65 -16.27 6.73
CA LEU A 139 -25.61 -15.16 6.83
C LEU A 139 -26.86 -15.52 7.64
N SER A 140 -27.19 -16.80 7.76
CA SER A 140 -28.33 -17.31 8.55
C SER A 140 -28.06 -17.40 10.06
N ASN A 141 -26.90 -16.94 10.51
CA ASN A 141 -26.57 -16.92 11.93
C ASN A 141 -27.58 -16.07 12.72
N LYS A 142 -28.12 -16.65 13.79
CA LYS A 142 -29.16 -16.03 14.62
C LYS A 142 -28.61 -15.04 15.65
N LEU A 143 -27.29 -15.00 15.86
CA LEU A 143 -26.66 -14.09 16.81
C LEU A 143 -26.62 -12.68 16.21
N SER A 144 -26.97 -11.67 17.01
CA SER A 144 -26.73 -10.28 16.62
C SER A 144 -25.24 -9.95 16.71
N VAL A 145 -24.79 -8.91 16.01
CA VAL A 145 -23.37 -8.48 16.05
C VAL A 145 -22.94 -8.16 17.49
N GLU A 146 -23.80 -7.56 18.30
CA GLU A 146 -23.51 -7.25 19.71
C GLU A 146 -23.32 -8.53 20.53
N ASP A 147 -24.10 -9.58 20.27
CA ASP A 147 -23.94 -10.86 20.94
C ASP A 147 -22.67 -11.59 20.49
N MET A 148 -22.29 -11.47 19.22
CA MET A 148 -20.99 -11.98 18.73
C MET A 148 -19.82 -11.29 19.44
N ILE A 149 -19.88 -9.97 19.62
CA ILE A 149 -18.86 -9.17 20.33
C ILE A 149 -18.79 -9.53 21.82
N LYS A 150 -19.94 -9.72 22.47
CA LYS A 150 -20.01 -10.03 23.90
C LYS A 150 -19.46 -11.42 24.22
N ARG A 151 -19.75 -12.42 23.38
CA ARG A 151 -19.39 -13.83 23.60
C ARG A 151 -18.02 -14.19 23.02
N GLY A 152 -17.64 -13.57 21.91
CA GLY A 152 -16.42 -13.90 21.20
C GLY A 152 -15.14 -13.46 21.93
N PRO A 153 -13.98 -14.01 21.52
CA PRO A 153 -12.68 -13.59 22.03
C PRO A 153 -12.43 -12.09 21.81
N LYS A 154 -11.66 -11.49 22.72
CA LYS A 154 -11.25 -10.08 22.70
C LYS A 154 -9.73 -9.95 22.57
N PRO A 155 -9.16 -10.19 21.38
CA PRO A 155 -7.71 -10.28 21.21
C PRO A 155 -6.98 -8.92 21.29
N ASN A 156 -7.69 -7.79 21.20
CA ASN A 156 -7.09 -6.46 21.13
C ASN A 156 -7.93 -5.37 21.80
N TYR A 157 -7.33 -4.20 22.04
CA TYR A 157 -8.00 -3.06 22.66
C TYR A 157 -9.31 -2.65 21.96
N LEU A 158 -9.39 -2.72 20.63
CA LEU A 158 -10.60 -2.35 19.91
C LEU A 158 -11.74 -3.35 20.15
N SER A 159 -11.44 -4.64 20.24
CA SER A 159 -12.43 -5.64 20.66
C SER A 159 -12.94 -5.43 22.08
N GLU A 160 -12.08 -4.97 23.00
CA GLU A 160 -12.50 -4.59 24.36
C GLU A 160 -13.42 -3.35 24.36
N LYS A 161 -13.24 -2.44 23.38
CA LYS A 161 -14.11 -1.29 23.15
C LYS A 161 -15.38 -1.59 22.38
N GLY A 162 -15.66 -2.86 22.08
CA GLY A 162 -16.91 -3.28 21.47
C GLY A 162 -16.90 -3.26 19.94
N TYR A 163 -15.72 -3.29 19.31
CA TYR A 163 -15.62 -3.58 17.87
C TYR A 163 -15.72 -5.08 17.63
N LEU A 164 -16.31 -5.46 16.49
CA LEU A 164 -16.34 -6.85 16.06
C LEU A 164 -15.00 -7.22 15.44
N CYS A 165 -14.32 -8.21 16.03
CA CYS A 165 -13.10 -8.80 15.50
C CYS A 165 -13.38 -10.07 14.71
N TYR A 166 -12.46 -10.41 13.81
CA TYR A 166 -12.57 -11.61 12.97
C TYR A 166 -12.70 -12.88 13.82
N GLU A 167 -11.93 -13.00 14.90
CA GLU A 167 -11.94 -14.16 15.80
C GLU A 167 -13.30 -14.32 16.49
N SER A 168 -13.93 -13.22 16.90
CA SER A 168 -15.29 -13.22 17.45
C SER A 168 -16.32 -13.68 16.42
N PHE A 169 -16.15 -13.26 15.16
CA PHE A 169 -17.01 -13.68 14.06
C PHE A 169 -16.82 -15.15 13.68
N VAL A 170 -15.59 -15.68 13.76
CA VAL A 170 -15.28 -17.11 13.56
C VAL A 170 -15.93 -17.96 14.63
N GLU A 171 -15.80 -17.58 15.91
CA GLU A 171 -16.40 -18.31 17.03
C GLU A 171 -17.94 -18.38 16.91
N ALA A 172 -18.55 -17.24 16.55
CA ALA A 172 -19.98 -17.15 16.31
C ALA A 172 -20.48 -18.04 15.15
N ASN A 173 -19.61 -18.35 14.19
CA ASN A 173 -19.91 -19.16 13.02
C ASN A 173 -19.15 -20.50 13.04
N SER A 174 -18.88 -21.03 14.23
CA SER A 174 -18.24 -22.33 14.41
C SER A 174 -19.03 -23.42 13.67
N GLY A 175 -18.36 -24.16 12.79
CA GLY A 175 -18.98 -25.17 11.93
C GLY A 175 -19.44 -24.68 10.54
N CYS A 176 -19.18 -23.41 10.19
CA CYS A 176 -19.25 -22.94 8.79
C CYS A 176 -17.89 -23.10 8.10
N ASN A 177 -17.88 -23.02 6.76
CA ASN A 177 -16.64 -23.11 6.00
C ASN A 177 -15.74 -21.88 6.31
N PRO A 178 -14.48 -22.09 6.75
CA PRO A 178 -13.63 -20.99 7.21
C PRO A 178 -13.29 -19.98 6.09
N LEU A 179 -13.18 -20.44 4.85
CA LEU A 179 -12.95 -19.57 3.70
C LEU A 179 -14.13 -18.62 3.49
N THR A 180 -15.35 -19.15 3.66
CA THR A 180 -16.58 -18.38 3.52
C THR A 180 -16.74 -17.39 4.67
N ILE A 181 -16.46 -17.80 5.92
CA ILE A 181 -16.44 -16.89 7.07
C ILE A 181 -15.49 -15.72 6.81
N ARG A 182 -14.27 -16.01 6.32
CA ARG A 182 -13.29 -14.97 5.96
C ARG A 182 -13.80 -14.05 4.86
N ALA A 183 -14.43 -14.59 3.82
CA ALA A 183 -14.96 -13.79 2.73
C ALA A 183 -16.09 -12.86 3.16
N VAL A 184 -17.03 -13.35 3.97
CA VAL A 184 -18.10 -12.53 4.54
C VAL A 184 -17.52 -11.41 5.41
N PHE A 185 -16.51 -11.71 6.22
CA PHE A 185 -15.86 -10.69 7.04
C PHE A 185 -15.10 -9.64 6.21
N ASP A 186 -14.31 -10.08 5.22
CA ASP A 186 -13.57 -9.18 4.32
C ASP A 186 -14.49 -8.30 3.46
N ALA A 187 -15.74 -8.69 3.23
CA ALA A 187 -16.72 -7.84 2.57
C ALA A 187 -17.25 -6.69 3.46
N MET A 188 -17.10 -6.82 4.79
CA MET A 188 -17.51 -5.79 5.75
C MET A 188 -16.37 -4.82 6.10
N SER A 189 -15.11 -5.27 6.01
CA SER A 189 -13.93 -4.48 6.42
C SER A 189 -12.69 -4.83 5.61
N THR A 190 -11.78 -3.86 5.46
CA THR A 190 -10.44 -4.07 4.89
C THR A 190 -9.45 -4.69 5.88
N GLY A 191 -9.81 -4.76 7.17
CA GLY A 191 -8.98 -5.29 8.25
C GLY A 191 -9.66 -6.44 9.00
N ASP A 192 -9.14 -6.77 10.19
CA ASP A 192 -9.70 -7.83 11.05
C ASP A 192 -10.63 -7.26 12.14
N ILE A 193 -11.09 -6.02 11.96
CA ILE A 193 -11.88 -5.24 12.91
C ILE A 193 -12.91 -4.44 12.12
N VAL A 194 -14.14 -4.40 12.62
CA VAL A 194 -15.23 -3.63 12.03
C VAL A 194 -16.09 -3.01 13.14
N ALA A 195 -16.59 -1.79 12.89
CA ALA A 195 -17.52 -1.15 13.80
C ALA A 195 -18.86 -1.92 13.82
N PRO A 196 -19.50 -2.08 14.99
CA PRO A 196 -20.66 -2.96 15.15
C PRO A 196 -21.86 -2.53 14.28
N ASP A 197 -22.11 -1.23 14.19
CA ASP A 197 -23.15 -0.61 13.37
C ASP A 197 -22.93 -0.87 11.87
N VAL A 198 -21.69 -0.68 11.41
CA VAL A 198 -21.31 -0.95 10.01
C VAL A 198 -21.44 -2.44 9.69
N ALA A 199 -21.01 -3.32 10.58
CA ALA A 199 -21.11 -4.76 10.41
C ALA A 199 -22.58 -5.21 10.32
N GLN A 200 -23.42 -4.75 11.25
CA GLN A 200 -24.84 -5.10 11.27
C GLN A 200 -25.55 -4.58 10.01
N MET A 201 -25.25 -3.35 9.59
CA MET A 201 -25.78 -2.76 8.36
C MET A 201 -25.39 -3.59 7.13
N LYS A 202 -24.12 -4.00 7.00
CA LYS A 202 -23.64 -4.81 5.86
C LYS A 202 -24.23 -6.21 5.86
N LEU A 203 -24.28 -6.88 7.01
CA LEU A 203 -24.91 -8.20 7.14
C LEU A 203 -26.40 -8.14 6.77
N ASN A 204 -27.13 -7.14 7.26
CA ASN A 204 -28.52 -6.93 6.88
C ASN A 204 -28.66 -6.70 5.38
N SER A 205 -27.77 -5.92 4.78
CA SER A 205 -27.74 -5.69 3.33
C SER A 205 -27.50 -6.99 2.56
N PHE A 206 -26.58 -7.85 3.01
CA PHE A 206 -26.30 -9.14 2.38
C PHE A 206 -27.47 -10.12 2.52
N VAL A 207 -28.14 -10.15 3.67
CA VAL A 207 -29.33 -10.98 3.92
C VAL A 207 -30.53 -10.50 3.08
N SER A 208 -30.65 -9.18 2.88
CA SER A 208 -31.74 -8.59 2.10
C SER A 208 -31.58 -8.83 0.59
N ASP A 209 -30.35 -8.99 0.12
CA ASP A 209 -30.04 -9.35 -1.26
C ASP A 209 -30.32 -10.84 -1.51
N ARG A 210 -31.61 -11.21 -1.57
CA ARG A 210 -32.07 -12.55 -1.97
C ARG A 210 -31.94 -12.80 -3.48
N SER A 211 -31.14 -12.00 -4.19
CA SER A 211 -30.81 -12.34 -5.57
C SER A 211 -30.10 -13.70 -5.60
N SER A 212 -30.33 -14.49 -6.64
CA SER A 212 -29.66 -15.78 -6.83
C SER A 212 -28.13 -15.67 -6.86
N ASP A 213 -27.61 -14.45 -6.98
CA ASP A 213 -26.24 -14.16 -7.36
C ASP A 213 -25.43 -13.46 -6.26
N PHE A 214 -26.04 -13.05 -5.13
CA PHE A 214 -25.34 -12.31 -4.07
C PHE A 214 -24.58 -11.08 -4.59
N SER A 215 -25.25 -10.28 -5.42
CA SER A 215 -24.65 -9.14 -6.14
C SER A 215 -24.04 -8.08 -5.22
N VAL A 216 -24.72 -7.75 -4.13
CA VAL A 216 -24.28 -6.76 -3.14
C VAL A 216 -23.05 -7.29 -2.41
N PHE A 217 -23.07 -8.54 -1.96
CA PHE A 217 -21.92 -9.17 -1.30
C PHE A 217 -20.69 -9.20 -2.23
N LYS A 218 -20.85 -9.61 -3.50
CA LYS A 218 -19.74 -9.62 -4.48
C LYS A 218 -19.15 -8.24 -4.71
N SER A 219 -20.01 -7.23 -4.89
CA SER A 219 -19.56 -5.86 -5.17
C SER A 219 -18.81 -5.27 -3.97
N GLU A 220 -19.29 -5.50 -2.74
CA GLU A 220 -18.63 -5.06 -1.51
C GLU A 220 -17.30 -5.80 -1.29
N LEU A 221 -17.26 -7.12 -1.47
CA LEU A 221 -16.03 -7.89 -1.39
C LEU A 221 -14.97 -7.43 -2.39
N LEU A 222 -15.38 -7.16 -3.64
CA LEU A 222 -14.47 -6.63 -4.66
C LEU A 222 -14.00 -5.22 -4.29
N ARG A 223 -14.91 -4.36 -3.82
CA ARG A 223 -14.61 -2.99 -3.42
C ARG A 223 -13.59 -2.96 -2.28
N THR A 224 -13.77 -3.75 -1.21
CA THR A 224 -12.83 -3.76 -0.09
C THR A 224 -11.44 -4.24 -0.52
N LYS A 225 -11.35 -5.27 -1.38
CA LYS A 225 -10.07 -5.74 -1.93
C LYS A 225 -9.42 -4.70 -2.85
N LEU A 226 -10.19 -4.05 -3.73
CA LEU A 226 -9.69 -2.99 -4.60
C LEU A 226 -9.17 -1.79 -3.82
N VAL A 227 -9.87 -1.36 -2.77
CA VAL A 227 -9.39 -0.28 -1.87
C VAL A 227 -8.07 -0.68 -1.20
N GLY A 228 -7.95 -1.94 -0.78
CA GLY A 228 -6.70 -2.47 -0.24
C GLY A 228 -5.55 -2.39 -1.26
N PHE A 229 -5.75 -2.91 -2.47
CA PHE A 229 -4.73 -2.85 -3.52
C PHE A 229 -4.42 -1.43 -3.98
N SER A 230 -5.42 -0.56 -4.10
CA SER A 230 -5.20 0.83 -4.49
C SER A 230 -4.38 1.57 -3.44
N SER A 231 -4.58 1.29 -2.15
CA SER A 231 -3.78 1.90 -1.08
C SER A 231 -2.31 1.49 -1.16
N ILE A 232 -2.03 0.22 -1.45
CA ILE A 232 -0.67 -0.30 -1.65
C ILE A 232 -0.04 0.29 -2.91
N ALA A 233 -0.77 0.27 -4.02
CA ALA A 233 -0.30 0.83 -5.29
C ALA A 233 0.01 2.32 -5.15
N PHE A 234 -0.85 3.07 -4.46
CA PHE A 234 -0.65 4.48 -4.16
C PHE A 234 0.60 4.70 -3.29
N LEU A 235 0.79 3.89 -2.24
CA LEU A 235 1.98 3.97 -1.39
C LEU A 235 3.27 3.65 -2.17
N LEU A 236 3.25 2.65 -3.05
CA LEU A 236 4.38 2.32 -3.93
C LEU A 236 4.63 3.43 -4.97
N PHE A 237 3.58 4.08 -5.46
CA PHE A 237 3.69 5.22 -6.37
C PHE A 237 4.29 6.45 -5.68
N LEU A 238 3.94 6.72 -4.43
CA LEU A 238 4.57 7.79 -3.66
C LEU A 238 6.04 7.46 -3.34
N LEU A 239 6.35 6.23 -2.93
CA LEU A 239 7.71 5.84 -2.56
C LEU A 239 8.65 5.66 -3.76
N GLY A 240 8.18 5.06 -4.85
CA GLY A 240 9.03 4.72 -5.99
C GLY A 240 9.40 5.95 -6.82
N PRO A 241 8.51 6.41 -7.72
CA PRO A 241 8.78 7.57 -8.55
C PRO A 241 9.14 8.83 -7.77
N ILE A 242 8.40 9.17 -6.72
CA ILE A 242 8.54 10.49 -6.11
C ILE A 242 9.71 10.51 -5.12
N VAL A 243 9.66 9.69 -4.07
CA VAL A 243 10.75 9.64 -3.07
C VAL A 243 12.02 9.07 -3.70
N GLY A 244 11.93 7.99 -4.48
CA GLY A 244 13.11 7.42 -5.14
C GLY A 244 13.82 8.39 -6.08
N SER A 245 13.10 9.09 -6.97
CA SER A 245 13.76 10.05 -7.89
C SER A 245 14.31 11.26 -7.16
N THR A 246 13.55 11.84 -6.22
CA THR A 246 14.00 13.02 -5.46
C THR A 246 15.19 12.70 -4.56
N CYS A 247 15.20 11.56 -3.88
CA CYS A 247 16.33 11.12 -3.08
C CYS A 247 17.55 10.76 -3.94
N LEU A 248 17.37 10.07 -5.07
CA LEU A 248 18.47 9.76 -5.98
C LEU A 248 19.05 11.03 -6.63
N GLU A 249 18.21 11.99 -7.00
CA GLU A 249 18.64 13.27 -7.54
C GLU A 249 19.39 14.09 -6.47
N ALA A 250 18.86 14.15 -5.25
CA ALA A 250 19.53 14.79 -4.12
C ALA A 250 20.88 14.15 -3.82
N LEU A 251 20.95 12.81 -3.80
CA LEU A 251 22.19 12.06 -3.57
C LEU A 251 23.20 12.26 -4.71
N ALA A 252 22.76 12.16 -5.97
CA ALA A 252 23.62 12.35 -7.14
C ALA A 252 24.17 13.78 -7.22
N LYS A 253 23.41 14.77 -6.77
CA LYS A 253 23.82 16.18 -6.72
C LYS A 253 24.55 16.56 -5.41
N GLY A 254 24.77 15.62 -4.49
CA GLY A 254 25.41 15.88 -3.20
C GLY A 254 24.67 16.91 -2.36
N TRP A 255 23.34 16.96 -2.49
CA TRP A 255 22.49 17.91 -1.79
C TRP A 255 22.04 17.33 -0.44
N PHE A 256 22.84 17.61 0.58
CA PHE A 256 22.42 17.54 1.97
C PHE A 256 22.37 18.99 2.50
N PRO A 257 21.30 19.39 3.21
CA PRO A 257 21.12 20.77 3.68
C PRO A 257 22.31 21.32 4.47
N GLU A 258 23.04 20.44 5.15
CA GLU A 258 24.18 20.81 6.01
C GLU A 258 25.55 20.42 5.42
N TRP A 259 25.62 19.54 4.41
CA TRP A 259 26.89 19.03 3.89
C TRP A 259 27.05 19.30 2.40
N PRO A 260 27.72 20.39 2.02
CA PRO A 260 28.10 20.59 0.63
C PRO A 260 29.23 19.63 0.25
N GLY A 261 28.96 18.65 -0.61
CA GLY A 261 29.97 17.78 -1.22
C GLY A 261 30.16 16.41 -0.53
N ASN A 262 30.52 15.40 -1.32
CA ASN A 262 30.70 14.01 -0.86
C ASN A 262 31.82 13.84 0.17
N GLU A 263 32.80 14.74 0.17
CA GLU A 263 33.90 14.75 1.14
C GLU A 263 33.50 15.20 2.55
N ASN A 264 32.34 15.85 2.69
CA ASN A 264 31.78 16.27 3.98
C ASN A 264 30.68 15.33 4.47
N LEU A 265 30.51 14.17 3.83
CA LEU A 265 29.54 13.15 4.20
C LEU A 265 30.16 12.26 5.29
N PRO A 266 29.91 12.49 6.59
CA PRO A 266 30.45 11.66 7.63
C PRO A 266 30.03 10.22 7.40
N TRP A 267 31.05 9.39 7.40
CA TRP A 267 30.97 7.94 7.26
C TRP A 267 30.04 7.30 8.32
N SER A 268 29.73 8.04 9.38
CA SER A 268 28.75 7.68 10.41
C SER A 268 27.31 7.55 9.89
N LEU A 269 26.92 8.16 8.77
CA LEU A 269 25.58 7.90 8.19
C LEU A 269 25.45 6.52 7.54
N LEU A 270 26.57 5.91 7.13
CA LEU A 270 26.61 4.54 6.62
C LEU A 270 26.75 3.51 7.74
N SER A 271 26.94 3.97 8.99
CA SER A 271 26.92 3.16 10.20
C SER A 271 25.49 3.07 10.73
N PRO A 272 24.96 1.86 11.02
CA PRO A 272 23.55 1.67 11.39
C PRO A 272 23.09 2.31 12.73
N TRP A 273 23.95 3.05 13.45
CA TRP A 273 23.69 3.46 14.85
C TRP A 273 23.95 4.93 15.19
N THR A 274 24.27 5.81 14.24
CA THR A 274 24.87 7.13 14.53
C THR A 274 24.01 8.36 14.19
N ILE A 275 22.71 8.15 14.00
CA ILE A 275 21.77 9.23 13.69
C ILE A 275 21.62 10.33 14.78
N PRO A 276 21.88 10.14 16.10
CA PRO A 276 21.53 11.18 17.09
C PRO A 276 22.28 12.52 17.01
N ASP A 277 23.54 12.54 16.56
CA ASP A 277 24.42 13.71 16.77
C ASP A 277 24.28 14.82 15.71
N TYR A 278 23.50 14.61 14.65
CA TYR A 278 23.34 15.55 13.53
C TYR A 278 21.98 16.26 13.50
N TRP A 279 21.18 16.12 14.55
CA TRP A 279 19.91 16.84 14.71
C TRP A 279 20.04 17.86 15.84
N VAL A 280 20.64 19.02 15.53
CA VAL A 280 20.58 20.21 16.39
C VAL A 280 19.91 21.33 15.60
#